data_AF-A0A5P0JKD0-F1
#
_entry.id   AF-A0A5P0JKD0-F1
#
_cell.length_a   1.000
_cell.length_b   1.000
_cell.length_c   1.000
_cell.angle_alpha   90.00
_cell.angle_beta   90.00
_cell.angle_gamma   90.00
#
_symmetry.space_group_name_H-M   'P 1'
#
loop_
_entity.id
_entity.type
_entity.pdbx_description
1 polymer ?
#
loop_
_entity_poly.entity_id
_entity_poly.type
_entity_poly.pdbx_seq_one_letter_code
_entity_poly.pdbx_strand_id
1 'polypeptide(L)' 'MPELPEVETSRRGIEPHLVGATILHAVVRNGRLRWPVSEEIYRLSDQPVLSV' A
#
# COMPACT_ATOMS: atom_id res chain seq x y z
N MET A 1 10.03 -8.60 -12.34
CA MET A 1 8.58 -8.44 -12.13
C MET A 1 8.15 -9.70 -11.40
N PRO A 2 7.46 -9.62 -10.25
CA PRO A 2 6.89 -10.81 -9.64
C PRO A 2 5.84 -11.42 -10.57
N GLU A 3 5.68 -12.73 -10.55
CA GLU A 3 4.57 -13.38 -11.25
C GLU A 3 3.30 -13.37 -10.36
N LEU A 4 2.18 -13.82 -10.92
CA LEU A 4 0.90 -13.83 -10.22
C LEU A 4 0.95 -14.61 -8.88
N PRO A 5 1.62 -15.79 -8.80
CA PRO A 5 1.72 -16.52 -7.54
C PRO A 5 2.41 -15.76 -6.41
N GLU A 6 3.48 -15.00 -6.70
CA GLU A 6 4.18 -14.22 -5.68
C GLU A 6 3.37 -13.00 -5.24
N VAL A 7 2.61 -12.39 -6.15
CA VAL A 7 1.70 -11.28 -5.84
C VAL A 7 0.59 -11.76 -4.89
N GLU A 8 -0.03 -12.91 -5.15
CA GLU A 8 -1.09 -13.45 -4.28
C GLU A 8 -0.56 -13.87 -2.92
N THR A 9 0.65 -14.45 -2.88
CA THR A 9 1.32 -14.77 -1.61
C THR A 9 1.54 -13.51 -0.76
N SER A 10 1.99 -12.43 -1.39
CA SER A 10 2.18 -11.14 -0.72
C SER A 10 0.85 -10.53 -0.25
N ARG A 11 -0.19 -10.57 -1.09
CA ARG A 11 -1.55 -10.06 -0.76
C ARG A 11 -2.12 -10.77 0.48
N ARG A 12 -2.12 -12.11 0.49
CA ARG A 12 -2.59 -12.91 1.64
C ARG A 12 -1.73 -12.70 2.89
N GLY A 13 -0.43 -12.47 2.72
CA GLY A 13 0.49 -12.25 3.83
C GLY A 13 0.23 -10.94 4.58
N ILE A 14 -0.16 -9.87 3.88
CA ILE A 14 -0.41 -8.56 4.50
C ILE A 14 -1.86 -8.39 5.00
N GLU A 15 -2.82 -9.08 4.38
CA GLU A 15 -4.26 -8.97 4.67
C GLU A 15 -4.61 -8.98 6.17
N PRO A 16 -4.22 -9.98 6.99
CA PRO A 16 -4.61 -10.04 8.41
C PRO A 16 -3.99 -8.93 9.28
N HIS A 17 -3.00 -8.21 8.76
CA HIS A 17 -2.31 -7.14 9.49
C HIS A 17 -2.78 -5.73 9.08
N LEU A 18 -3.45 -5.60 7.93
CA LEU A 18 -3.83 -4.30 7.38
C LEU A 18 -5.34 -4.08 7.37
N VAL A 19 -6.15 -5.08 7.04
CA VAL A 19 -7.61 -4.88 6.91
C VAL A 19 -8.21 -4.47 8.25
N GLY A 20 -9.00 -3.38 8.23
CA GLY A 20 -9.57 -2.74 9.42
C GLY A 20 -8.63 -1.76 10.14
N ALA A 21 -7.33 -1.74 9.82
CA ALA A 21 -6.41 -0.76 10.36
C ALA A 21 -6.63 0.63 9.71
N THR A 22 -6.34 1.69 10.46
CA THR A 22 -6.38 3.07 9.96
C THR A 22 -4.97 3.54 9.61
N ILE A 23 -4.79 4.07 8.40
CA ILE A 23 -3.53 4.63 7.94
C ILE A 23 -3.29 5.95 8.68
N LEU A 24 -2.23 6.04 9.49
CA LEU A 24 -1.91 7.28 10.20
C LEU A 24 -1.28 8.33 9.27
N HIS A 25 -0.27 7.92 8.50
CA HIS A 25 0.40 8.77 7.51
C HIS A 25 1.24 7.89 6.56
N ALA A 26 1.62 8.45 5.41
CA ALA A 26 2.55 7.82 4.47
C ALA A 26 3.92 8.53 4.48
N VAL A 27 5.00 7.76 4.43
CA VAL A 27 6.37 8.29 4.30
C VAL A 27 6.96 7.87 2.96
N VAL A 28 6.98 8.80 2.00
CA VAL A 28 7.57 8.56 0.68
C VAL A 28 9.04 8.97 0.67
N ARG A 29 9.94 7.98 0.68
CA ARG A 29 11.40 8.23 0.62
C ARG A 29 11.94 8.33 -0.80
N ASN A 30 11.27 7.70 -1.76
CA ASN A 30 11.62 7.76 -3.17
C ASN A 30 10.34 7.90 -4.03
N GLY A 31 10.07 9.10 -4.53
CA GLY A 31 8.91 9.38 -5.39
C GLY A 31 9.11 9.00 -6.87
N ARG A 32 10.31 8.55 -7.28
CA ARG A 32 10.71 8.38 -8.68
C ARG A 32 10.61 6.93 -9.15
N LEU A 33 9.42 6.35 -9.10
CA LEU A 33 9.15 5.03 -9.70
C LEU A 33 8.93 5.15 -11.22
N ARG A 34 8.67 4.03 -11.92
CA ARG A 34 8.35 4.03 -13.37
C ARG A 34 7.28 5.07 -13.72
N TRP A 35 6.28 5.18 -12.85
CA TRP A 35 5.34 6.30 -12.78
C TRP A 35 5.58 7.03 -11.46
N PRO A 36 5.63 8.37 -11.43
CA PRO A 36 5.78 9.11 -10.18
C PRO A 36 4.71 8.73 -9.16
N VAL A 37 5.07 8.74 -7.87
CA VAL A 37 4.10 8.52 -6.79
C VAL A 37 3.07 9.66 -6.81
N SER A 38 1.78 9.31 -6.76
CA SER A 38 0.69 10.29 -6.77
C SER A 38 0.73 11.21 -5.54
N GLU A 39 0.40 12.48 -5.75
CA GLU A 39 0.20 13.51 -4.71
C GLU A 39 -0.79 13.08 -3.61
N GLU A 40 -1.77 12.24 -3.94
CA GLU A 40 -2.74 11.70 -2.99
C GLU A 40 -2.06 10.82 -1.92
N ILE A 41 -1.02 10.07 -2.29
CA ILE A 41 -0.28 9.22 -1.36
C ILE A 41 0.49 10.06 -0.34
N TYR A 42 1.04 11.21 -0.74
CA TYR A 42 1.74 12.11 0.18
C TYR A 42 0.80 12.71 1.23
N ARG A 43 -0.49 12.84 0.92
CA ARG A 43 -1.52 13.38 1.81
C ARG A 43 -2.36 12.30 2.50
N LEU A 44 -2.02 11.02 2.31
CA LEU A 44 -2.81 9.93 2.83
C LEU A 44 -2.69 9.84 4.36
N SER A 45 -3.78 10.13 5.06
CA SER A 45 -3.94 9.97 6.50
C SER A 45 -5.39 9.66 6.85
N ASP A 46 -5.58 9.05 8.01
CA ASP A 46 -6.86 8.79 8.68
C ASP A 46 -7.88 8.02 7.81
N GLN A 47 -7.39 7.20 6.87
CA GLN A 47 -8.22 6.35 6.03
C GLN A 47 -8.19 4.89 6.50
N PRO A 48 -9.35 4.22 6.63
CA PRO A 48 -9.39 2.80 6.96
C PRO A 48 -9.04 1.94 5.73
N VAL A 49 -8.33 0.84 5.97
CA VAL A 49 -8.12 -0.19 4.95
C VAL A 49 -9.33 -1.13 4.93
N LEU A 50 -10.10 -1.11 3.85
CA LEU A 50 -11.33 -1.92 3.72
C LEU A 50 -11.05 -3.35 3.23
N SER A 51 -10.09 -3.50 2.32
CA SER A 51 -9.70 -4.78 1.70
C SER A 51 -8.33 -4.65 1.04
N VAL A 52 -7.70 -5.79 0.70
CA VAL A 52 -6.45 -5.87 -0.08
C VAL A 52 -6.52 -6.90 -1.19
#